data_AF-A0A6V8CF51-F1
#
_entry.id   AF-A0A6V8CF51-F1
#
_cell.length_a   1.000
_cell.length_b   1.000
_cell.length_c   1.000
_cell.angle_alpha   90.00
_cell.angle_beta   90.00
_cell.angle_gamma   90.00
#
_symmetry.space_group_name_H-M   'P 1'
#
loop_
_entity.id
_entity.type
_entity.pdbx_description
1 polymer ?
#
loop_
_entity_poly.entity_id
_entity_poly.type
_entity_poly.pdbx_seq_one_letter_code
_entity_poly.pdbx_strand_id
1 'polypeptide(L)'
;MARTVVLGRFQPFHRGHAGLVEAALGHAGLDDVMIAIGSSASEPSMQNPWSADEREAMIWAWAASACSEEEQHRLKVCHVPDINDPPAWVEHATSIHGEGTLLTSDEGTAALYEASGWSVVRAPLEARRDREGWRVRETARMLSTVGDDDAVRTVLSPTVPEAVIAWMLEHDALYRLSLLREGAVVG
;
A
#
# COMPACT_ATOMS: atom_id res chain seq x y z
N MET A 1 -1.07 4.56 -24.82
CA MET A 1 -1.17 5.26 -23.53
C MET A 1 -0.31 4.49 -22.56
N ALA A 2 0.65 5.16 -21.92
CA ALA A 2 1.61 4.51 -21.03
C ALA A 2 1.15 4.73 -19.58
N ARG A 3 0.72 3.66 -18.90
CA ARG A 3 0.26 3.77 -17.51
C ARG A 3 1.43 3.90 -16.56
N THR A 4 1.22 4.56 -15.42
CA THR A 4 2.16 4.49 -14.29
C THR A 4 1.67 3.46 -13.28
N VAL A 5 2.54 2.53 -12.86
CA VAL A 5 2.22 1.48 -11.90
C VAL A 5 2.85 1.82 -10.55
N VAL A 6 2.05 1.77 -9.49
CA VAL A 6 2.50 1.80 -8.09
C VAL A 6 2.20 0.44 -7.49
N LEU A 7 3.23 -0.27 -7.06
CA LEU A 7 3.13 -1.61 -6.51
C LEU A 7 3.50 -1.62 -5.04
N GLY A 8 2.66 -2.25 -4.22
CA GLY A 8 2.92 -2.34 -2.79
C GLY A 8 1.99 -3.32 -2.10
N ARG A 9 2.36 -3.71 -0.88
CA ARG A 9 1.50 -4.54 -0.03
C ARG A 9 0.41 -3.72 0.65
N PHE A 10 0.61 -2.42 0.88
CA PHE A 10 -0.37 -1.54 1.53
C PHE A 10 -0.91 -2.09 2.87
N GLN A 11 -0.03 -2.59 3.75
CA GLN A 11 -0.37 -3.17 5.06
C GLN A 11 0.03 -2.24 6.22
N PRO A 12 -0.71 -1.16 6.53
CA PRO A 12 -1.90 -0.64 5.84
C PRO A 12 -1.54 0.38 4.74
N PHE A 13 -2.55 0.97 4.08
CA PHE A 13 -2.33 2.19 3.31
C PHE A 13 -1.95 3.33 4.25
N HIS A 14 -0.84 4.02 3.98
CA HIS A 14 -0.24 5.00 4.88
C HIS A 14 0.28 6.20 4.09
N ARG A 15 0.70 7.29 4.75
CA ARG A 15 1.09 8.54 4.09
C ARG A 15 2.25 8.37 3.09
N GLY A 16 3.16 7.43 3.33
CA GLY A 16 4.17 7.05 2.33
C GLY A 16 3.59 6.51 1.03
N HIS A 17 2.52 5.71 1.09
CA HIS A 17 1.82 5.22 -0.09
C HIS A 17 1.01 6.32 -0.78
N ALA A 18 0.33 7.18 0.00
CA ALA A 18 -0.38 8.34 -0.54
C ALA A 18 0.54 9.22 -1.41
N GLY A 19 1.72 9.58 -0.88
CA GLY A 19 2.70 10.37 -1.64
C GLY A 19 3.22 9.66 -2.90
N LEU A 20 3.36 8.33 -2.89
CA LEU A 20 3.71 7.58 -4.10
C LEU A 20 2.60 7.63 -5.17
N VAL A 21 1.34 7.51 -4.76
CA VAL A 21 0.20 7.58 -5.69
C VAL A 21 0.04 9.00 -6.25
N GLU A 22 0.21 10.04 -5.41
CA GLU A 22 0.22 11.45 -5.84
C GLU A 22 1.35 11.72 -6.85
N ALA A 23 2.57 11.23 -6.57
CA ALA A 23 3.69 11.34 -7.50
C ALA A 23 3.42 10.60 -8.83
N ALA A 24 2.76 9.45 -8.77
CA ALA A 24 2.35 8.70 -9.96
C ALA A 24 1.28 9.42 -10.78
N LEU A 25 0.30 10.05 -10.14
CA LEU A 25 -0.71 10.89 -10.80
C LEU A 25 -0.06 12.07 -11.54
N GLY A 26 0.94 12.71 -10.92
CA GLY A 26 1.71 13.78 -11.54
C GLY A 26 2.57 13.28 -12.71
N HIS A 27 3.24 12.13 -12.56
CA HIS A 27 4.06 11.53 -13.61
C HIS A 27 3.23 11.06 -14.81
N ALA A 28 2.07 10.44 -14.57
CA ALA A 28 1.19 9.93 -15.62
C ALA A 28 0.53 11.05 -16.45
N GLY A 29 0.45 12.28 -15.94
CA GLY A 29 -0.23 13.38 -16.60
C GLY A 29 -1.72 13.06 -16.77
N LEU A 30 -2.15 12.79 -18.01
CA LEU A 30 -3.53 12.42 -18.34
C LEU A 30 -3.76 10.90 -18.45
N ASP A 31 -2.70 10.09 -18.39
CA ASP A 31 -2.80 8.63 -18.43
C ASP A 31 -3.25 8.05 -17.07
N ASP A 32 -3.69 6.78 -17.09
CA ASP A 32 -4.12 6.04 -15.90
C ASP A 32 -2.94 5.73 -14.96
N VAL A 33 -3.25 5.68 -13.66
CA VAL A 33 -2.37 5.16 -12.61
C VAL A 33 -2.93 3.85 -12.09
N MET A 34 -2.13 2.79 -12.14
CA MET A 34 -2.47 1.48 -11.60
C MET A 34 -1.86 1.27 -10.23
N ILE A 35 -2.70 1.07 -9.22
CA ILE A 35 -2.30 0.70 -7.87
C ILE A 35 -2.41 -0.83 -7.77
N ALA A 36 -1.27 -1.51 -7.85
CA ALA A 36 -1.18 -2.95 -7.78
C ALA A 36 -0.99 -3.39 -6.32
N ILE A 37 -2.02 -4.00 -5.74
CA ILE A 37 -2.00 -4.54 -4.38
C ILE A 37 -1.32 -5.92 -4.40
N GLY A 38 -0.04 -5.94 -4.06
CA GLY A 38 0.77 -7.16 -3.94
C GLY A 38 0.40 -8.01 -2.72
N SER A 39 0.83 -9.27 -2.71
CA SER A 39 0.46 -10.24 -1.68
C SER A 39 -1.06 -10.30 -1.47
N SER A 40 -1.84 -10.23 -2.55
CA SER A 40 -3.30 -10.10 -2.46
C SER A 40 -3.98 -11.31 -1.83
N ALA A 41 -3.45 -12.51 -2.07
CA ALA A 41 -3.95 -13.79 -1.56
C ALA A 41 -3.19 -14.31 -0.33
N SER A 42 -2.42 -13.46 0.36
CA SER A 42 -1.69 -13.87 1.56
C SER A 42 -2.64 -14.21 2.72
N GLU A 43 -2.33 -15.28 3.44
CA GLU A 43 -3.03 -15.65 4.68
C GLU A 43 -2.86 -14.58 5.77
N PRO A 44 -3.87 -14.38 6.64
CA PRO A 44 -3.81 -13.41 7.74
C PRO A 44 -2.59 -13.65 8.66
N SER A 45 -1.82 -12.60 8.88
CA SER A 45 -0.61 -12.63 9.72
C SER A 45 -0.24 -11.24 10.23
N MET A 46 0.68 -11.13 11.20
CA MET A 46 1.20 -9.81 11.64
C MET A 46 1.85 -9.01 10.49
N GLN A 47 2.31 -9.69 9.45
CA GLN A 47 2.83 -9.07 8.25
C GLN A 47 1.70 -8.68 7.29
N ASN A 48 0.66 -9.52 7.14
CA ASN A 48 -0.53 -9.28 6.30
C ASN A 48 -1.82 -9.28 7.15
N PRO A 49 -2.06 -8.27 8.00
CA PRO A 49 -3.23 -8.28 8.89
C PRO A 49 -4.54 -7.90 8.18
N TRP A 50 -4.49 -7.22 7.04
CA TRP A 50 -5.65 -6.82 6.24
C TRP A 50 -5.68 -7.55 4.89
N SER A 51 -6.86 -7.98 4.47
CA SER A 51 -7.11 -8.61 3.16
C SER A 51 -6.86 -7.63 2.00
N ALA A 52 -6.87 -8.13 0.76
CA ALA A 52 -6.76 -7.25 -0.41
C ALA A 52 -7.92 -6.25 -0.50
N ASP A 53 -9.15 -6.71 -0.27
CA ASP A 53 -10.36 -5.86 -0.32
C ASP A 53 -10.33 -4.75 0.73
N GLU A 54 -9.87 -5.05 1.94
CA GLU A 54 -9.74 -4.04 3.01
C GLU A 54 -8.69 -2.98 2.66
N ARG A 55 -7.57 -3.40 2.07
CA ARG A 55 -6.52 -2.48 1.62
C ARG A 55 -6.99 -1.62 0.46
N GLU A 56 -7.75 -2.18 -0.47
CA GLU A 56 -8.41 -1.44 -1.54
C GLU A 56 -9.42 -0.42 -0.98
N ALA A 57 -10.21 -0.82 0.02
CA ALA A 57 -11.15 0.08 0.68
C ALA A 57 -10.42 1.26 1.36
N MET A 58 -9.28 1.02 2.02
CA MET A 58 -8.44 2.08 2.58
C MET A 58 -7.91 3.04 1.49
N ILE A 59 -7.47 2.50 0.35
CA ILE A 59 -7.00 3.30 -0.80
C ILE A 59 -8.14 4.20 -1.30
N TRP A 60 -9.33 3.65 -1.51
CA TRP A 60 -10.48 4.41 -1.99
C TRP A 60 -11.00 5.43 -0.95
N ALA A 61 -10.97 5.11 0.33
CA ALA A 61 -11.29 6.06 1.40
C ALA A 61 -10.34 7.27 1.38
N TRP A 62 -9.03 7.03 1.20
CA TRP A 62 -8.06 8.10 1.01
C TRP A 62 -8.33 8.89 -0.28
N ALA A 63 -8.47 8.22 -1.43
CA ALA A 63 -8.65 8.86 -2.72
C ALA A 63 -9.89 9.76 -2.76
N ALA A 64 -11.01 9.31 -2.17
CA ALA A 64 -12.23 10.10 -2.05
C ALA A 64 -12.04 11.39 -1.23
N SER A 65 -11.09 11.40 -0.29
CA SER A 65 -10.79 12.56 0.57
C SER A 65 -9.71 13.50 0.02
N ALA A 66 -8.80 12.98 -0.82
CA ALA A 66 -7.56 13.66 -1.17
C ALA A 66 -7.40 13.95 -2.67
N CYS A 67 -8.11 13.23 -3.54
CA CYS A 67 -8.01 13.35 -4.99
C CYS A 67 -9.24 14.06 -5.57
N SER A 68 -9.03 14.85 -6.62
CA SER A 68 -10.12 15.38 -7.45
C SER A 68 -10.89 14.26 -8.17
N GLU A 69 -12.11 14.55 -8.62
CA GLU A 69 -12.90 13.58 -9.39
C GLU A 69 -12.13 13.09 -10.63
N GLU A 70 -11.43 13.97 -11.35
CA GLU A 70 -10.64 13.60 -12.52
C GLU A 70 -9.50 12.64 -12.17
N GLU A 71 -8.77 12.88 -11.08
CA GLU A 71 -7.74 11.97 -10.59
C GLU A 71 -8.34 10.62 -10.20
N GLN A 72 -9.45 10.60 -9.47
CA GLN A 72 -10.13 9.36 -9.07
C GLN A 72 -10.56 8.52 -10.29
N HIS A 73 -11.01 9.15 -11.38
CA HIS A 73 -11.36 8.43 -12.62
C HIS A 73 -10.15 7.75 -13.28
N ARG A 74 -8.94 8.30 -13.10
CA ARG A 74 -7.68 7.75 -13.65
C ARG A 74 -7.03 6.71 -12.74
N LEU A 75 -7.40 6.67 -11.45
CA LEU A 75 -6.95 5.62 -10.55
C LEU A 75 -7.62 4.30 -10.90
N LYS A 76 -6.81 3.25 -11.07
CA LYS A 76 -7.24 1.86 -11.21
C LYS A 76 -6.57 1.03 -10.12
N VAL A 77 -7.24 -0.02 -9.65
CA VAL A 77 -6.71 -0.93 -8.65
C VAL A 77 -6.73 -2.35 -9.21
N CYS A 78 -5.69 -3.15 -8.93
CA CYS A 78 -5.69 -4.58 -9.21
C CYS A 78 -5.00 -5.35 -8.08
N HIS A 79 -5.31 -6.64 -7.97
CA HIS A 79 -4.79 -7.52 -6.93
C HIS A 79 -3.77 -8.50 -7.53
N VAL A 80 -2.53 -8.47 -7.02
CA VAL A 80 -1.43 -9.31 -7.49
C VAL A 80 -1.11 -10.36 -6.42
N PRO A 81 -1.52 -11.64 -6.62
CA PRO A 81 -1.17 -12.71 -5.68
C PRO A 81 0.31 -13.07 -5.83
N ASP A 82 0.94 -13.46 -4.73
CA ASP A 82 2.33 -13.94 -4.78
C ASP A 82 2.40 -15.30 -5.48
N ILE A 83 3.51 -15.54 -6.17
CA ILE A 83 3.86 -16.84 -6.75
C ILE A 83 5.17 -17.34 -6.13
N ASN A 84 5.32 -18.66 -6.02
CA ASN A 84 6.53 -19.29 -5.49
C ASN A 84 7.64 -19.42 -6.55
N ASP A 85 7.81 -18.39 -7.39
CA ASP A 85 8.81 -18.35 -8.47
C ASP A 85 9.33 -16.91 -8.65
N PRO A 86 10.37 -16.50 -7.88
CA PRO A 86 10.90 -15.14 -7.94
C PRO A 86 11.37 -14.69 -9.34
N PRO A 87 12.06 -15.54 -10.14
CA PRO A 87 12.38 -15.21 -11.53
C PRO A 87 11.18 -14.82 -12.39
N ALA A 88 10.03 -15.47 -12.21
CA ALA A 88 8.82 -15.22 -13.00
C ALA A 88 7.91 -14.13 -12.40
N TRP A 89 8.27 -13.55 -11.25
CA TRP A 89 7.35 -12.69 -10.50
C TRP A 89 6.99 -11.40 -11.23
N VAL A 90 7.95 -10.74 -11.91
CA VAL A 90 7.65 -9.51 -12.67
C VAL A 90 6.76 -9.79 -13.88
N GLU A 91 7.00 -10.91 -14.58
CA GLU A 91 6.14 -11.34 -15.70
C GLU A 91 4.72 -11.62 -15.22
N HIS A 92 4.58 -12.35 -14.11
CA HIS A 92 3.30 -12.61 -13.47
C HIS A 92 2.59 -11.33 -13.05
N ALA A 93 3.26 -10.43 -12.34
CA ALA A 93 2.70 -9.14 -11.93
C ALA A 93 2.28 -8.30 -13.15
N THR A 94 3.12 -8.27 -14.20
CA THR A 94 2.87 -7.56 -15.47
C THR A 94 1.64 -8.10 -16.18
N SER A 95 1.40 -9.42 -16.16
CA SER A 95 0.20 -10.01 -16.75
C SER A 95 -1.11 -9.51 -16.12
N ILE A 96 -1.04 -8.97 -14.89
CA ILE A 96 -2.18 -8.49 -14.11
C ILE A 96 -2.28 -6.95 -14.17
N HIS A 97 -1.22 -6.23 -13.80
CA HIS A 97 -1.24 -4.76 -13.78
C HIS A 97 -1.02 -4.14 -15.18
N GLY A 98 -0.65 -4.95 -16.17
CA GLY A 98 -0.36 -4.52 -17.55
C GLY A 98 0.99 -3.80 -17.69
N GLU A 99 1.37 -3.46 -18.92
CA GLU A 99 2.62 -2.76 -19.27
C GLU A 99 2.61 -1.28 -18.88
N GLY A 100 3.77 -0.70 -18.59
CA GLY A 100 3.88 0.73 -18.27
C GLY A 100 5.24 1.16 -17.73
N THR A 101 5.21 2.17 -16.85
CA THR A 101 6.37 2.61 -16.06
C THR A 101 6.11 2.32 -14.58
N LEU A 102 7.04 1.67 -13.90
CA LEU A 102 6.95 1.47 -12.46
C LEU A 102 7.40 2.76 -11.75
N LEU A 103 6.59 3.27 -10.83
CA LEU A 103 7.00 4.29 -9.87
C LEU A 103 7.08 3.68 -8.48
N THR A 104 8.27 3.68 -7.88
CA THR A 104 8.50 3.08 -6.56
C THR A 104 9.56 3.83 -5.78
N SER A 105 9.52 3.72 -4.46
CA SER A 105 10.60 4.13 -3.56
C SER A 105 11.42 2.94 -3.04
N ASP A 106 10.97 1.70 -3.29
CA ASP A 106 11.64 0.48 -2.85
C ASP A 106 12.73 0.06 -3.84
N GLU A 107 13.99 0.07 -3.39
CA GLU A 107 15.13 -0.24 -4.25
C GLU A 107 15.17 -1.71 -4.69
N GLY A 108 14.67 -2.63 -3.86
CA GLY A 108 14.57 -4.05 -4.24
C GLY A 108 13.60 -4.24 -5.40
N THR A 109 12.41 -3.64 -5.30
CA THR A 109 11.39 -3.64 -6.35
C THR A 109 11.88 -2.92 -7.59
N ALA A 110 12.55 -1.76 -7.44
CA ALA A 110 13.14 -1.03 -8.56
C ALA A 110 14.13 -1.90 -9.34
N ALA A 111 15.12 -2.48 -8.64
CA ALA A 111 16.13 -3.34 -9.25
C ALA A 111 15.51 -4.57 -9.93
N LEU A 112 14.48 -5.17 -9.33
CA LEU A 112 13.79 -6.34 -9.87
C LEU A 112 13.06 -6.02 -11.19
N TYR A 113 12.36 -4.89 -11.26
CA TYR A 113 11.68 -4.45 -12.48
C TYR A 113 12.68 -4.00 -13.57
N GLU A 114 13.73 -3.25 -13.21
CA GLU A 114 14.79 -2.86 -14.14
C GLU A 114 15.48 -4.09 -14.77
N ALA A 115 15.76 -5.12 -13.97
CA ALA A 115 16.33 -6.38 -14.45
C ALA A 115 15.40 -7.10 -15.45
N SER A 116 14.09 -6.82 -15.40
CA SER A 116 13.08 -7.34 -16.32
C SER A 116 12.80 -6.40 -17.50
N GLY A 117 13.60 -5.35 -17.69
CA GLY A 117 13.51 -4.43 -18.82
C GLY A 117 12.47 -3.30 -18.67
N TRP A 118 11.86 -3.15 -17.50
CA TRP A 118 10.89 -2.08 -17.26
C TRP A 118 11.55 -0.71 -17.11
N SER A 119 10.82 0.33 -17.54
CA SER A 119 11.15 1.71 -17.16
C SER A 119 10.75 1.93 -15.71
N VAL A 120 11.69 2.41 -14.88
CA VAL A 120 11.47 2.65 -13.46
C VAL A 120 11.77 4.09 -13.09
N VAL A 121 10.81 4.73 -12.42
CA VAL A 121 10.93 6.06 -11.83
C VAL A 121 11.06 5.90 -10.32
N ARG A 122 12.20 6.33 -9.78
CA ARG A 122 12.44 6.34 -8.34
C ARG A 122 11.79 7.57 -7.73
N ALA A 123 10.83 7.36 -6.85
CA ALA A 123 10.20 8.45 -6.12
C ALA A 123 11.18 9.01 -5.05
N PRO A 124 11.21 10.33 -4.83
CA PRO A 124 11.99 10.94 -3.75
C PRO A 124 11.64 10.33 -2.39
N LEU A 125 12.66 10.03 -1.59
CA LEU A 125 12.51 9.42 -0.26
C LEU A 125 12.14 10.47 0.80
N GLU A 126 10.99 11.10 0.65
CA GLU A 126 10.50 12.04 1.65
C GLU A 126 9.91 11.29 2.85
N ALA A 127 10.67 11.35 3.96
CA ALA A 127 10.32 10.84 5.29
C ALA A 127 10.25 9.32 5.47
N ARG A 128 11.18 8.56 4.85
CA ARG A 128 11.24 7.09 4.93
C ARG A 128 11.30 6.54 6.36
N ARG A 129 11.94 7.23 7.30
CA ARG A 129 12.15 6.67 8.65
C ARG A 129 10.82 6.36 9.35
N ASP A 130 9.81 7.21 9.29
CA ASP A 130 8.63 7.05 10.16
C ASP A 130 7.39 6.49 9.43
N ARG A 131 7.49 6.22 8.13
CA ARG A 131 6.36 5.83 7.26
C ARG A 131 6.55 4.44 6.64
N GLU A 132 7.27 3.56 7.32
CA GLU A 132 7.42 2.16 6.91
C GLU A 132 6.24 1.33 7.45
N GLY A 133 5.66 0.48 6.61
CA GLY A 133 4.49 -0.31 6.99
C GLY A 133 4.67 -1.12 8.27
N TRP A 134 5.88 -1.62 8.57
CA TRP A 134 6.12 -2.34 9.84
C TRP A 134 6.01 -1.44 11.07
N ARG A 135 6.50 -0.19 11.01
CA ARG A 135 6.35 0.78 12.13
C ARG A 135 4.90 1.14 12.33
N VAL A 136 4.18 1.39 11.23
CA VAL A 136 2.75 1.71 11.26
C VAL A 136 1.97 0.55 11.89
N ARG A 137 2.26 -0.71 11.54
CA ARG A 137 1.63 -1.89 12.16
C ARG A 137 1.96 -2.02 13.64
N GLU A 138 3.19 -1.77 14.06
CA GLU A 138 3.56 -1.81 15.49
C GLU A 138 2.79 -0.75 16.30
N THR A 139 2.73 0.49 15.80
CA THR A 139 1.94 1.56 16.44
C THR A 139 0.45 1.20 16.47
N ALA A 140 -0.11 0.73 15.35
CA ALA A 140 -1.49 0.27 15.27
C ALA A 140 -1.78 -0.89 16.23
N ARG A 141 -0.82 -1.81 16.43
CA ARG A 141 -0.94 -2.91 17.38
C ARG A 141 -0.98 -2.42 18.82
N MET A 142 -0.13 -1.47 19.20
CA MET A 142 -0.17 -0.86 20.54
C MET A 142 -1.54 -0.24 20.85
N LEU A 143 -2.22 0.26 19.81
CA LEU A 143 -3.54 0.87 19.90
C LEU A 143 -4.71 -0.12 19.75
N SER A 144 -4.45 -1.39 19.40
CA SER A 144 -5.47 -2.36 18.99
C SER A 144 -6.55 -2.69 20.04
N THR A 145 -6.31 -2.35 21.29
CA THR A 145 -7.27 -2.57 22.40
C THR A 145 -7.66 -1.27 23.10
N VAL A 146 -7.24 -0.13 22.56
CA VAL A 146 -7.58 1.20 23.07
C VAL A 146 -8.98 1.55 22.58
N GLY A 147 -9.93 1.74 23.51
CA GLY A 147 -11.30 2.15 23.20
C GLY A 147 -11.50 3.67 23.12
N ASP A 148 -10.42 4.42 22.92
CA ASP A 148 -10.42 5.89 22.79
C ASP A 148 -10.02 6.26 21.36
N ASP A 149 -11.02 6.54 20.54
CA ASP A 149 -10.85 6.89 19.12
C ASP A 149 -10.01 8.15 18.92
N ASP A 150 -10.11 9.14 19.82
CA ASP A 150 -9.35 10.39 19.72
C ASP A 150 -7.86 10.13 19.98
N ALA A 151 -7.56 9.25 20.93
CA ALA A 151 -6.18 8.79 21.16
C ALA A 151 -5.63 8.04 19.95
N VAL A 152 -6.42 7.15 19.35
CA VAL A 152 -6.03 6.40 18.14
C VAL A 152 -5.72 7.37 16.98
N ARG A 153 -6.63 8.33 16.71
CA ARG A 153 -6.44 9.35 15.67
C ARG A 153 -5.19 10.18 15.91
N THR A 154 -5.00 10.66 17.13
CA THR A 154 -3.85 11.47 17.51
C THR A 154 -2.53 10.73 17.21
N VAL A 155 -2.43 9.47 17.60
CA VAL A 155 -1.19 8.68 17.46
C VAL A 155 -0.94 8.23 16.02
N LEU A 156 -1.97 7.86 15.25
CA LEU A 156 -1.80 7.39 13.87
C LEU A 156 -1.72 8.51 12.83
N SER A 157 -2.30 9.68 13.09
CA SER A 157 -2.37 10.79 12.12
C SER A 157 -1.02 11.23 11.49
N PRO A 158 0.15 11.12 12.17
CA PRO A 158 1.42 11.48 11.55
C PRO A 158 1.85 10.52 10.44
N THR A 159 1.35 9.28 10.43
CA THR A 159 1.80 8.20 9.53
C THR A 159 0.70 7.66 8.64
N VAL A 160 -0.57 7.74 9.04
CA VAL A 160 -1.74 7.23 8.29
C VAL A 160 -2.67 8.39 7.90
N PRO A 161 -3.24 8.42 6.68
CA PRO A 161 -4.23 9.42 6.30
C PRO A 161 -5.49 9.33 7.19
N GLU A 162 -6.10 10.47 7.49
CA GLU A 162 -7.26 10.53 8.38
C GLU A 162 -8.43 9.67 7.90
N ALA A 163 -8.71 9.66 6.59
CA ALA A 163 -9.76 8.84 6.00
C ALA A 163 -9.50 7.32 6.19
N VAL A 164 -8.24 6.90 6.21
CA VAL A 164 -7.86 5.50 6.47
C VAL A 164 -8.01 5.16 7.95
N ILE A 165 -7.65 6.09 8.85
CA ILE A 165 -7.87 5.90 10.29
C ILE A 165 -9.36 5.79 10.59
N ALA A 166 -10.17 6.66 9.99
CA ALA A 166 -11.63 6.61 10.12
C ALA A 166 -12.18 5.26 9.65
N TRP A 167 -11.75 4.79 8.47
CA TRP A 167 -12.12 3.48 7.96
C TRP A 167 -11.71 2.35 8.93
N MET A 168 -10.50 2.41 9.49
CA MET A 168 -10.01 1.39 10.42
C MET A 168 -10.83 1.31 11.71
N LEU A 169 -11.23 2.45 12.26
CA LEU A 169 -12.06 2.53 13.46
C LEU A 169 -13.48 2.01 13.18
N GLU A 170 -14.09 2.42 12.06
CA GLU A 170 -15.43 1.98 11.68
C GLU A 170 -15.54 0.46 11.47
N HIS A 171 -14.46 -0.19 11.04
CA HIS A 171 -14.43 -1.62 10.71
C HIS A 171 -13.75 -2.50 11.77
N ASP A 172 -13.49 -1.97 12.98
CA ASP A 172 -12.72 -2.64 14.04
C ASP A 172 -11.39 -3.23 13.52
N ALA A 173 -10.80 -2.59 12.51
CA ALA A 173 -9.69 -3.15 11.74
C ALA A 173 -8.38 -3.16 12.53
N LEU A 174 -8.30 -2.41 13.63
CA LEU A 174 -7.18 -2.43 14.57
C LEU A 174 -7.27 -3.60 15.55
N TYR A 175 -8.49 -3.97 15.99
CA TYR A 175 -8.69 -4.97 17.04
C TYR A 175 -8.07 -6.32 16.69
N ARG A 176 -8.15 -6.74 15.42
CA ARG A 176 -7.54 -8.00 14.95
C ARG A 176 -6.04 -8.10 15.19
N LEU A 177 -5.31 -6.97 15.26
CA LEU A 177 -3.88 -6.97 15.54
C LEU A 177 -3.56 -7.51 16.94
N SER A 178 -4.53 -7.45 17.86
CA SER A 178 -4.43 -8.06 19.20
C SER A 178 -4.60 -9.59 19.18
N LEU A 179 -5.27 -10.12 18.15
CA LEU A 179 -5.59 -11.54 18.01
C LEU A 179 -4.52 -12.31 17.23
N LEU A 180 -3.78 -11.61 16.37
CA LEU A 180 -2.70 -12.19 15.58
C LEU A 180 -1.50 -12.47 16.50
N ARG A 181 -1.19 -13.75 16.69
CA ARG A 181 0.02 -14.16 17.41
C ARG A 181 1.25 -13.91 16.52
N GLU A 182 2.32 -13.41 17.12
CA GLU A 182 3.64 -13.50 16.48
C GLU A 182 3.96 -14.98 16.27
N GLY A 183 4.02 -15.40 15.01
CA GLY A 183 4.75 -16.62 14.69
C GLY A 183 6.20 -16.37 15.10
N ALA A 184 6.71 -17.14 16.07
CA ALA A 184 8.10 -17.09 16.45
C ALA A 184 8.95 -17.28 15.18
N VAL A 185 9.60 -16.21 14.73
CA VAL A 185 10.69 -16.33 13.77
C VAL A 185 11.84 -16.95 14.56
N VAL A 186 11.92 -18.28 14.54
CA VAL A 186 13.14 -18.97 14.92
C VAL A 186 14.15 -18.60 13.83
N GLY A 187 15.10 -17.74 14.19
CA GLY A 187 16.25 -17.42 13.35
C GLY A 187 17.17 -18.60 13.14
#